data_AF-A0A967HJJ5-F1
#
_entry.id   AF-A0A967HJJ5-F1
#
_cell.length_a   1.000
_cell.length_b   1.000
_cell.length_c   1.000
_cell.angle_alpha   90.00
_cell.angle_beta   90.00
_cell.angle_gamma   90.00
#
_symmetry.space_group_name_H-M   'P 1'
#
loop_
_entity.id
_entity.type
_entity.pdbx_description
1 polymer ?
#
loop_
_entity_poly.entity_id
_entity_poly.type
_entity_poly.pdbx_seq_one_letter_code
_entity_poly.pdbx_strand_id
1 'polypeptide(L)'
;MFTLYGDFLLRRRGPVWVGSLIELLGALGQSETNVRTVLSRMAKQGWLEAEREGRRSYYALTARGRRLLEEGETRIYRPRRTEEWDGEWTLLAYSIPEERRAQRDRLRVRLEWLGFGSLGNGLWVTPHDVADRVRAIAEELEVEEYL
;
A
#
# COMPACT_ATOMS: atom_id res chain seq x y z
N MET A 1 -2.71 8.96 -10.31
CA MET A 1 -4.07 8.89 -9.75
C MET A 1 -4.07 8.59 -8.26
N PHE A 2 -3.44 7.53 -7.78
CA PHE A 2 -3.34 7.26 -6.34
C PHE A 2 -2.64 8.35 -5.54
N THR A 3 -1.55 8.94 -6.04
CA THR A 3 -0.90 10.12 -5.43
C THR A 3 -1.86 11.30 -5.32
N LEU A 4 -2.66 11.56 -6.37
CA LEU A 4 -3.62 12.66 -6.38
C LEU A 4 -4.79 12.41 -5.41
N TYR A 5 -5.30 11.18 -5.37
CA TYR A 5 -6.34 10.79 -4.42
C TYR A 5 -5.81 10.76 -2.98
N GLY A 6 -4.57 10.30 -2.79
CA GLY A 6 -3.90 10.28 -1.49
C GLY A 6 -3.65 11.68 -0.96
N ASP A 7 -3.02 12.56 -1.75
CA ASP A 7 -2.62 13.87 -1.25
C ASP A 7 -3.78 14.87 -1.17
N PHE A 8 -4.80 14.76 -2.03
CA PHE A 8 -5.90 15.73 -2.11
C PHE A 8 -7.26 15.22 -1.62
N LEU A 9 -7.53 13.90 -1.67
CA LEU A 9 -8.85 13.33 -1.36
C LEU A 9 -8.93 12.52 -0.07
N LEU A 10 -7.80 12.08 0.51
CA LEU A 10 -7.80 11.58 1.90
C LEU A 10 -8.31 12.65 2.87
N ARG A 11 -7.78 13.88 2.72
CA ARG A 11 -8.06 15.01 3.61
C ARG A 11 -9.40 15.67 3.34
N ARG A 12 -9.94 15.52 2.12
CA ARG A 12 -11.26 16.05 1.76
C ARG A 12 -12.33 15.01 2.06
N ARG A 13 -13.25 15.32 2.98
CA ARG A 13 -14.43 14.49 3.22
C ARG A 13 -15.47 14.78 2.13
N GLY A 14 -15.81 13.77 1.32
CA GLY A 14 -16.95 13.81 0.41
C GLY A 14 -16.65 13.45 -1.05
N PRO A 15 -17.70 13.26 -1.87
CA PRO A 15 -17.58 12.91 -3.28
C PRO A 15 -16.97 14.04 -4.11
N VAL A 16 -16.23 13.69 -5.17
CA VAL A 16 -15.59 14.65 -6.08
C VAL A 16 -16.13 14.52 -7.49
N TRP A 17 -16.50 15.68 -8.04
CA TRP A 17 -17.01 15.78 -9.39
C TRP A 17 -15.94 15.38 -10.41
N VAL A 18 -16.29 14.51 -11.35
CA VAL A 18 -15.38 14.03 -12.39
C VAL A 18 -14.84 15.17 -13.26
N GLY A 19 -15.64 16.22 -13.49
CA GLY A 19 -15.22 17.38 -14.27
C GLY A 19 -14.02 18.10 -13.67
N SER A 20 -14.02 18.32 -12.34
CA SER A 20 -12.89 18.92 -11.64
C SER A 20 -11.61 18.08 -11.74
N LEU A 21 -11.74 16.74 -11.73
CA LEU A 21 -10.59 15.86 -11.90
C LEU A 21 -10.04 15.91 -13.32
N ILE A 22 -10.91 16.00 -14.33
CA ILE A 22 -10.50 16.15 -15.74
C ILE A 22 -9.77 17.47 -15.94
N GLU A 23 -10.30 18.57 -15.40
CA GLU A 23 -9.67 19.89 -15.50
C GLU A 23 -8.27 19.89 -14.86
N LEU A 24 -8.17 19.39 -13.63
CA LEU A 24 -6.92 19.39 -12.87
C LEU A 24 -5.86 18.46 -13.49
N LEU A 25 -6.26 17.27 -13.95
CA LEU A 25 -5.33 16.33 -14.60
C LEU A 25 -5.02 16.74 -16.04
N GLY A 26 -5.91 17.51 -16.68
CA GLY A 26 -5.67 18.13 -17.98
C GLY A 26 -4.48 19.08 -17.95
N ALA A 27 -4.31 19.85 -16.87
CA ALA A 27 -3.13 20.69 -16.65
C ALA A 27 -1.82 19.89 -16.57
N LEU A 28 -1.90 18.59 -16.27
CA LEU A 28 -0.77 17.64 -16.25
C LEU A 28 -0.65 16.83 -17.55
N GLY A 29 -1.37 17.22 -18.61
CA GLY A 29 -1.30 16.58 -19.94
C GLY A 29 -2.16 15.33 -20.09
N GLN A 30 -3.06 15.02 -19.15
CA GLN A 30 -3.92 13.84 -19.24
C GLN A 30 -5.19 14.11 -20.05
N SER A 31 -5.54 13.19 -20.94
CA SER A 31 -6.80 13.25 -21.68
C SER A 31 -8.00 12.88 -20.80
N GLU A 32 -9.15 13.46 -21.07
CA GLU A 32 -10.41 13.15 -20.39
C GLU A 32 -10.72 11.64 -20.42
N THR A 33 -10.52 11.00 -21.56
CA THR A 33 -10.74 9.55 -21.73
C THR A 33 -9.87 8.74 -20.78
N ASN A 34 -8.60 9.11 -20.61
CA ASN A 34 -7.69 8.44 -19.68
C ASN A 34 -8.18 8.59 -18.23
N VAL A 35 -8.52 9.82 -17.82
CA VAL A 35 -9.04 10.10 -16.48
C VAL A 35 -10.28 9.25 -16.18
N ARG A 36 -11.27 9.22 -17.08
CA ARG A 36 -12.49 8.42 -16.91
C ARG A 36 -12.21 6.92 -16.85
N THR A 37 -11.28 6.44 -17.66
CA THR A 37 -10.88 5.02 -17.69
C THR A 37 -10.26 4.59 -16.37
N VAL A 38 -9.35 5.39 -15.83
CA VAL A 38 -8.71 5.08 -14.54
C VAL A 38 -9.73 5.13 -13.41
N LEU A 39 -10.60 6.15 -13.36
CA LEU A 39 -11.65 6.25 -12.35
C LEU A 39 -12.60 5.04 -12.38
N SER A 40 -13.03 4.63 -13.58
CA SER A 40 -13.88 3.45 -13.75
C SER A 40 -13.18 2.17 -13.27
N ARG A 41 -11.88 2.02 -13.57
CA ARG A 41 -11.08 0.87 -13.10
C ARG A 41 -10.98 0.84 -11.58
N MET A 42 -10.69 1.98 -10.96
CA MET A 42 -10.60 2.09 -9.49
C MET A 42 -11.94 1.78 -8.81
N ALA A 43 -13.06 2.19 -9.42
CA ALA A 43 -14.38 1.84 -8.95
C ALA A 43 -14.68 0.33 -9.09
N LYS A 44 -14.35 -0.26 -10.23
CA LYS A 44 -14.45 -1.73 -10.43
C LYS A 44 -13.61 -2.51 -9.42
N GLN A 45 -12.47 -1.97 -9.00
CA GLN A 45 -11.60 -2.56 -7.98
C GLN A 45 -12.11 -2.33 -6.53
N GLY A 46 -13.21 -1.60 -6.37
CA GLY A 46 -13.85 -1.34 -5.08
C GLY A 46 -13.15 -0.28 -4.23
N TRP A 47 -12.28 0.54 -4.84
CA TRP A 47 -11.59 1.63 -4.15
C TRP A 47 -12.41 2.93 -4.15
N LEU A 48 -13.21 3.11 -5.20
CA LEU A 48 -14.12 4.24 -5.35
C LEU A 48 -15.56 3.76 -5.50
N GLU A 49 -16.50 4.58 -5.07
CA GLU A 49 -17.92 4.43 -5.36
C GLU A 49 -18.38 5.62 -6.22
N ALA A 50 -19.22 5.32 -7.21
CA ALA A 50 -19.75 6.33 -8.13
C ALA A 50 -21.11 6.81 -7.64
N GLU A 51 -21.30 8.11 -7.54
CA GLU A 51 -22.58 8.74 -7.27
C GLU A 51 -22.98 9.61 -8.47
N ARG A 52 -24.29 9.66 -8.75
CA ARG A 52 -24.83 10.49 -9.83
C ARG A 52 -25.84 11.47 -9.26
N GLU A 53 -25.61 12.74 -9.54
CA GLU A 53 -26.53 13.82 -9.24
C GLU A 53 -26.91 14.51 -10.55
N GLY A 54 -28.09 14.18 -11.07
CA GLY A 54 -28.56 14.60 -12.39
C GLY A 54 -27.59 14.20 -13.51
N ARG A 55 -27.01 15.19 -14.20
CA ARG A 55 -26.06 14.99 -15.31
C ARG A 55 -24.60 14.89 -14.84
N ARG A 56 -24.32 15.09 -13.55
CA ARG A 56 -22.96 15.11 -13.01
C ARG A 56 -22.65 13.76 -12.34
N SER A 57 -21.46 13.26 -12.61
CA SER A 57 -20.91 12.07 -11.96
C SER A 57 -19.87 12.47 -10.94
N TYR A 58 -19.95 11.83 -9.78
CA TYR A 58 -19.03 12.04 -8.67
C TYR A 58 -18.42 10.70 -8.26
N TYR A 59 -17.22 10.74 -7.68
CA TYR A 59 -16.60 9.58 -7.06
C TYR A 59 -16.23 9.89 -5.61
N ALA A 60 -16.54 8.97 -4.70
CA ALA A 60 -16.09 9.00 -3.32
C ALA A 60 -15.17 7.79 -3.03
N LEU A 61 -14.32 7.93 -2.01
CA LEU A 61 -13.55 6.81 -1.49
C LEU A 61 -14.46 5.86 -0.71
N THR A 62 -14.43 4.58 -1.06
CA THR A 62 -15.03 3.54 -0.21
C THR A 62 -14.24 3.40 1.09
N ALA A 63 -14.80 2.72 2.09
CA ALA A 63 -14.08 2.38 3.31
C ALA A 63 -12.76 1.60 3.02
N ARG A 64 -12.77 0.74 1.99
CA ARG A 64 -11.57 0.01 1.54
C ARG A 64 -10.54 0.93 0.91
N GLY A 65 -10.97 1.82 0.00
CA GLY A 65 -10.09 2.79 -0.63
C GLY A 65 -9.45 3.74 0.38
N ARG A 66 -10.23 4.16 1.40
CA ARG A 66 -9.74 4.98 2.51
C ARG A 66 -8.65 4.28 3.31
N ARG A 67 -8.89 3.04 3.77
CA ARG A 67 -7.87 2.26 4.50
C ARG A 67 -6.58 2.08 3.71
N LEU A 68 -6.69 1.74 2.42
CA LEU A 68 -5.53 1.60 1.54
C LEU A 68 -4.69 2.89 1.47
N LEU A 69 -5.35 4.04 1.36
CA LEU A 69 -4.68 5.33 1.31
C LEU A 69 -4.09 5.73 2.68
N GLU A 70 -4.78 5.49 3.79
CA GLU A 70 -4.29 5.76 5.15
C GLU A 70 -3.06 4.90 5.51
N GLU A 71 -3.07 3.62 5.11
CA GLU A 71 -1.89 2.76 5.18
C GLU A 71 -0.75 3.31 4.34
N GLY A 72 -1.04 3.79 3.12
CA GLY A 72 -0.08 4.44 2.25
C GLY A 72 0.52 5.72 2.84
N GLU A 73 -0.31 6.62 3.39
CA GLU A 73 0.12 7.87 4.01
C GLU A 73 1.01 7.59 5.23
N THR A 74 0.63 6.61 6.05
CA THR A 74 1.47 6.15 7.17
C THR A 74 2.81 5.59 6.71
N ARG A 75 2.86 4.89 5.56
CA ARG A 75 4.10 4.32 5.00
C ARG A 75 5.00 5.36 4.33
N ILE A 76 4.42 6.38 3.70
CA ILE A 76 5.14 7.38 2.88
C ILE A 76 5.55 8.60 3.72
N TYR A 77 4.68 9.09 4.60
CA TYR A 77 4.82 10.39 5.25
C TYR A 77 5.02 10.35 6.76
N ARG A 78 4.83 9.19 7.44
CA ARG A 78 5.48 9.10 8.75
C ARG A 78 6.97 9.13 8.51
N PRO A 79 7.72 10.02 9.17
CA PRO A 79 9.13 9.74 9.38
C PRO A 79 9.16 8.32 9.94
N ARG A 80 9.88 7.39 9.29
CA ARG A 80 10.42 6.26 10.04
C ARG A 80 10.96 6.92 11.28
N ARG A 81 10.40 6.60 12.46
CA ARG A 81 10.95 7.17 13.69
C ARG A 81 12.43 6.96 13.53
N THR A 82 13.19 8.04 13.50
CA THR A 82 14.61 8.00 13.78
C THR A 82 14.66 7.72 15.28
N GLU A 83 14.15 6.54 15.69
CA GLU A 83 14.65 5.88 16.87
C GLU A 83 16.12 5.73 16.52
N GLU A 84 16.95 6.49 17.23
CA GLU A 84 18.39 6.34 17.14
C GLU A 84 18.67 4.85 17.23
N TRP A 85 19.37 4.34 16.23
CA TRP A 85 19.67 2.93 16.17
C TRP A 85 20.39 2.54 17.47
N ASP A 86 19.84 1.55 18.16
CA ASP A 86 20.33 1.05 19.44
C ASP A 86 21.65 0.26 19.32
N GLY A 87 22.15 0.07 18.10
CA GLY A 87 23.35 -0.70 17.82
C GLY A 87 23.07 -2.17 17.55
N GLU A 88 21.81 -2.61 17.63
CA GLU A 88 21.43 -4.01 17.48
C GLU A 88 20.90 -4.32 16.08
N TRP A 89 21.19 -5.53 15.60
CA TRP A 89 20.69 -6.02 14.33
C TRP A 89 19.72 -7.17 14.58
N THR A 90 18.55 -7.09 13.96
CA THR A 90 17.64 -8.24 13.88
C THR A 90 17.99 -9.06 12.65
N LEU A 91 18.30 -10.34 12.85
CA LEU A 91 18.48 -11.31 11.79
C LEU A 91 17.27 -12.24 11.74
N LEU A 92 16.83 -12.55 10.53
CA LEU A 92 15.82 -13.56 10.25
C LEU A 92 16.39 -14.56 9.26
N ALA A 93 16.44 -15.83 9.66
CA ALA A 93 16.63 -16.93 8.74
C ALA A 93 15.27 -17.61 8.52
N TYR A 94 15.09 -18.22 7.35
CA TYR A 94 13.98 -19.14 7.15
C TYR A 94 14.39 -20.25 6.19
N SER A 95 13.72 -21.40 6.30
CA SER A 95 13.87 -22.54 5.38
C SER A 95 12.51 -23.03 4.90
N ILE A 96 11.89 -22.23 4.01
CA ILE A 96 10.57 -22.54 3.46
C ILE A 96 10.72 -23.46 2.24
N PRO A 97 10.07 -24.63 2.22
CA PRO A 97 10.18 -25.61 1.15
C PRO A 97 9.63 -25.07 -0.19
N GLU A 98 10.07 -25.63 -1.32
CA GLU A 98 9.70 -25.13 -2.66
C GLU A 98 8.20 -25.32 -2.94
N GLU A 99 7.59 -26.33 -2.33
CA GLU A 99 6.14 -26.59 -2.32
C GLU A 99 5.35 -25.37 -1.79
N ARG A 100 5.96 -24.57 -0.90
CA ARG A 100 5.39 -23.33 -0.33
C ARG A 100 6.02 -22.07 -0.91
N ARG A 101 6.52 -22.12 -2.15
CA ARG A 101 7.14 -20.98 -2.84
C ARG A 101 6.26 -19.72 -2.83
N ALA A 102 4.94 -19.86 -3.00
CA ALA A 102 4.04 -18.71 -3.02
C ALA A 102 4.04 -17.94 -1.68
N GLN A 103 4.03 -18.66 -0.55
CA GLN A 103 4.13 -18.08 0.78
C GLN A 103 5.51 -17.47 1.00
N ARG A 104 6.59 -18.14 0.57
CA ARG A 104 7.95 -17.60 0.61
C ARG A 104 8.06 -16.27 -0.12
N ASP A 105 7.54 -16.19 -1.34
CA ASP A 105 7.62 -14.98 -2.16
C ASP A 105 6.79 -13.83 -1.53
N ARG A 106 5.65 -14.14 -0.89
CA ARG A 106 4.89 -13.16 -0.10
C ARG A 106 5.64 -12.70 1.15
N LEU A 107 6.29 -13.61 1.89
CA LEU A 107 7.09 -13.29 3.06
C LEU A 107 8.23 -12.33 2.69
N ARG A 108 8.97 -12.62 1.60
CA ARG A 108 10.05 -11.75 1.11
C ARG A 108 9.60 -10.32 0.87
N VAL A 109 8.49 -10.17 0.14
CA VAL A 109 7.89 -8.85 -0.09
C VAL A 109 7.64 -8.16 1.25
N ARG A 110 6.97 -8.83 2.20
CA ARG A 110 6.67 -8.28 3.52
C ARG A 110 7.91 -7.91 4.34
N LEU A 111 9.00 -8.67 4.25
CA LEU A 111 10.28 -8.36 4.90
C LEU A 111 10.93 -7.10 4.32
N GLU A 112 10.92 -6.93 3.01
CA GLU A 112 11.37 -5.70 2.35
C GLU A 112 10.57 -4.49 2.85
N TRP A 113 9.24 -4.63 3.02
CA TRP A 113 8.39 -3.58 3.61
C TRP A 113 8.75 -3.26 5.07
N LEU A 114 9.21 -4.24 5.84
CA LEU A 114 9.70 -4.03 7.22
C LEU A 114 11.11 -3.41 7.28
N GLY A 115 11.76 -3.20 6.14
CA GLY A 115 13.09 -2.62 6.07
C GLY A 115 14.21 -3.64 6.25
N PHE A 116 13.95 -4.92 6.00
CA PHE A 116 15.02 -5.90 5.89
C PHE A 116 15.75 -5.79 4.55
N GLY A 117 17.07 -5.99 4.59
CA GLY A 117 17.90 -6.32 3.43
C GLY A 117 18.13 -7.82 3.35
N SER A 118 18.14 -8.36 2.13
CA SER A 118 18.46 -9.77 1.89
C SER A 118 19.97 -9.98 1.89
N LEU A 119 20.44 -10.99 2.63
CA LEU A 119 21.82 -11.50 2.58
C LEU A 119 21.94 -12.75 1.69
N GLY A 120 20.83 -13.17 1.06
CA GLY A 120 20.74 -14.40 0.25
C GLY A 120 20.39 -15.64 1.09
N ASN A 121 20.06 -16.74 0.41
CA ASN A 121 19.80 -18.06 1.01
C ASN A 121 18.78 -18.09 2.17
N GLY A 122 17.79 -17.20 2.14
CA GLY A 122 16.76 -17.12 3.19
C GLY A 122 17.19 -16.34 4.44
N LEU A 123 18.36 -15.69 4.42
CA LEU A 123 18.84 -14.83 5.49
C LEU A 123 18.56 -13.35 5.18
N TRP A 124 18.01 -12.65 6.17
CA TRP A 124 17.61 -11.25 6.10
C TRP A 124 18.09 -10.50 7.34
N VAL A 125 18.41 -9.22 7.18
CA VAL A 125 18.93 -8.36 8.26
C VAL A 125 18.25 -6.98 8.28
N THR A 126 17.98 -6.43 9.46
CA THR A 126 17.44 -5.07 9.63
C THR A 126 17.92 -4.42 10.94
N PRO A 127 18.14 -3.10 10.99
CA PRO A 127 18.52 -2.40 12.22
C PRO A 127 17.30 -1.98 13.05
N HIS A 128 16.15 -2.62 12.85
CA HIS A 128 14.87 -2.26 13.46
C HIS A 128 14.36 -3.40 14.35
N ASP A 129 13.84 -3.08 15.54
CA ASP A 129 13.10 -4.05 16.35
C ASP A 129 11.70 -4.29 15.73
N VAL A 130 11.63 -5.36 14.94
CA VAL A 130 10.44 -5.76 14.18
C VAL A 130 10.05 -7.21 14.45
N ALA A 131 10.62 -7.86 15.46
CA ALA A 131 10.46 -9.29 15.70
C ALA A 131 8.99 -9.71 15.85
N ASP A 132 8.21 -8.96 16.63
CA ASP A 132 6.76 -9.22 16.81
C ASP A 132 5.98 -9.09 15.50
N ARG A 133 6.35 -8.11 14.65
CA ARG A 133 5.73 -7.92 13.34
C ARG A 133 6.06 -9.05 12.37
N VAL A 134 7.30 -9.54 12.40
CA VAL A 134 7.71 -10.72 11.62
C VAL A 134 6.92 -11.96 12.04
N ARG A 135 6.77 -12.21 13.34
CA ARG A 135 5.98 -13.34 13.86
C ARG A 135 4.52 -13.26 13.40
N ALA A 136 3.89 -12.09 13.50
CA ALA A 136 2.52 -11.90 13.01
C ALA A 136 2.36 -12.14 11.50
N ILE A 137 3.34 -11.72 10.69
CA ILE A 137 3.34 -11.99 9.24
C ILE A 137 3.53 -13.49 8.95
N ALA A 138 4.37 -14.17 9.72
CA ALA A 138 4.63 -15.58 9.56
C ALA A 138 3.37 -16.42 9.84
N GLU A 139 2.68 -16.10 10.94
CA GLU A 139 1.38 -16.69 11.30
C GLU A 139 0.32 -16.40 10.22
N GLU A 140 0.22 -15.16 9.72
CA GLU A 140 -0.70 -14.79 8.63
C GLU A 140 -0.45 -15.61 7.35
N LEU A 141 0.81 -15.96 7.09
CA LEU A 141 1.23 -16.69 5.91
C LEU A 141 1.33 -18.22 6.13
N GLU A 142 1.06 -18.71 7.34
CA GLU A 142 1.19 -20.11 7.74
C GLU A 142 2.60 -20.67 7.46
N VAL A 143 3.62 -19.94 7.86
CA VAL A 143 5.05 -20.30 7.68
C VAL A 143 5.90 -20.13 8.94
N GLU A 144 5.27 -19.94 10.10
CA GLU A 144 5.93 -19.79 11.40
C GLU A 144 6.83 -20.98 11.75
N GLU A 145 6.49 -22.19 11.31
CA GLU A 145 7.28 -23.41 11.51
C GLU A 145 8.62 -23.43 10.75
N TYR A 146 8.82 -22.50 9.81
CA TYR A 146 10.00 -22.43 8.94
C TYR A 146 10.94 -21.28 9.27
N LEU A 147 10.66 -20.50 10.31
CA LEU A 147 11.49 -19.39 10.78
C LEU A 147 12.49 -19.82 11.86
#